data_AF-A0A7S2TLJ7-F1
#
_entry.id   AF-A0A7S2TLJ7-F1
#
_cell.length_a   1.000
_cell.length_b   1.000
_cell.length_c   1.000
_cell.angle_alpha   90.00
_cell.angle_beta   90.00
_cell.angle_gamma   90.00
#
_symmetry.space_group_name_H-M   'P 1'
#
loop_
_entity.id
_entity.type
_entity.pdbx_description
1 polymer ?
#
loop_
_entity_poly.entity_id
_entity_poly.type
_entity_poly.pdbx_seq_one_letter_code
_entity_poly.pdbx_strand_id
1 'polypeptide(L)'
;LVQASIVNVSISVGECFLFGALLSATDPVGVMSVLNSKAFKKLDKNIKTVIIGESLLNDAIAITLFKTFESMLLSTNGSTKIQQDMAFAIARFIYTAILSLFTGCAFGFGTSAISHNNPVLKKHPKIEMLLTVFSAYICYCLSEFTEASGMIAVFTCGLVMAHYHQYNMSDSARVAAQQLTGLSSLISEVVIYLFLGMTCTRSLAPDTILFYDTSLILSTYGLCTIARAIAVVLVAAFVNHQSSDSLDW
;
A
#
# COMPACT_ATOMS: atom_id res chain seq x y z
N LEU A 1 -17.62 23.64 1.02
CA LEU A 1 -16.23 24.06 0.81
C LEU A 1 -15.61 24.25 2.19
N VAL A 2 -14.47 23.61 2.47
CA VAL A 2 -13.74 23.87 3.72
C VAL A 2 -12.80 25.01 3.40
N GLN A 3 -13.18 26.22 3.80
CA GLN A 3 -12.28 27.36 3.73
C GLN A 3 -11.40 27.31 4.98
N ALA A 4 -10.30 26.56 4.90
CA ALA A 4 -9.30 26.63 5.96
C ALA A 4 -8.69 28.03 5.89
N SER A 5 -8.92 28.87 6.90
CA SER A 5 -8.44 30.27 6.93
C SER A 5 -6.91 30.42 6.79
N ILE A 6 -6.18 29.31 6.80
CA ILE A 6 -4.73 29.18 6.69
C ILE A 6 -4.29 28.96 5.22
N VAL A 7 -5.17 28.50 4.34
CA VAL A 7 -4.87 28.11 2.95
C VAL A 7 -5.75 28.93 1.99
N ASN A 8 -5.13 29.60 1.01
CA ASN A 8 -5.84 30.45 0.04
C ASN A 8 -6.58 29.68 -1.07
N VAL A 9 -6.85 28.39 -0.87
CA VAL A 9 -7.45 27.49 -1.85
C VAL A 9 -8.76 26.95 -1.30
N SER A 10 -9.84 27.09 -2.08
CA SER A 10 -11.13 26.51 -1.76
C SER A 10 -11.15 25.03 -2.16
N ILE A 11 -10.95 24.14 -1.20
CA ILE A 11 -10.96 22.69 -1.41
C ILE A 11 -12.29 22.11 -0.90
N SER A 12 -12.87 21.19 -1.65
CA SER A 12 -14.06 20.44 -1.26
C SER A 12 -13.71 19.36 -0.22
N VAL A 13 -14.69 18.95 0.59
CA VAL A 13 -14.49 17.91 1.60
C VAL A 13 -14.03 16.59 0.95
N GLY A 14 -14.57 16.24 -0.22
CA GLY A 14 -14.19 15.03 -0.96
C GLY A 14 -12.74 15.08 -1.45
N GLU A 15 -12.29 16.24 -1.95
CA GLU A 15 -10.88 16.44 -2.33
C GLU A 15 -9.95 16.34 -1.11
N CYS A 16 -10.37 16.81 0.07
CA CYS A 16 -9.59 16.61 1.30
C CYS A 16 -9.45 15.12 1.67
N PHE A 17 -10.50 14.31 1.51
CA PHE A 17 -10.42 12.86 1.76
C PHE A 17 -9.52 12.15 0.74
N LEU A 18 -9.60 12.53 -0.53
CA LEU A 18 -8.69 12.04 -1.57
C LEU A 18 -7.23 12.39 -1.27
N PHE A 19 -6.98 13.63 -0.89
CA PHE A 19 -5.65 14.10 -0.52
C PHE A 19 -5.09 13.36 0.70
N GLY A 20 -5.94 13.15 1.72
CA GLY A 20 -5.59 12.36 2.90
C GLY A 20 -5.28 10.89 2.57
N ALA A 21 -6.08 10.26 1.70
CA ALA A 21 -5.81 8.89 1.25
C ALA A 21 -4.48 8.78 0.49
N LEU A 22 -4.17 9.77 -0.38
CA LEU A 22 -2.92 9.82 -1.13
C LEU A 22 -1.69 9.99 -0.22
N LEU A 23 -1.79 10.84 0.80
CA LEU A 23 -0.70 11.06 1.76
C LEU A 23 -0.61 9.99 2.86
N SER A 24 -1.58 9.08 2.94
CA SER A 24 -1.57 8.02 3.94
C SER A 24 -0.45 7.02 3.69
N ALA A 25 -0.13 6.71 2.42
CA ALA A 25 0.92 5.76 2.03
C ALA A 25 2.29 6.17 2.59
N THR A 26 3.06 5.21 3.09
CA THR A 26 4.36 5.48 3.75
C THR A 26 5.44 4.55 3.22
N ASP A 27 6.48 5.13 2.62
CA ASP A 27 7.61 4.38 2.09
C ASP A 27 8.62 3.97 3.21
N PRO A 28 8.88 2.67 3.41
CA PRO A 28 9.82 2.22 4.42
C PRO A 28 11.29 2.41 3.99
N VAL A 29 11.61 2.66 2.72
CA VAL A 29 13.00 2.67 2.21
C VAL A 29 13.84 3.75 2.91
N GLY A 30 13.32 4.97 3.01
CA GLY A 30 13.98 6.07 3.71
C GLY A 30 14.19 5.76 5.19
N VAL A 31 13.15 5.26 5.87
CA VAL A 31 13.21 4.88 7.29
C VAL A 31 14.20 3.74 7.52
N MET A 32 14.19 2.74 6.65
CA MET A 32 15.03 1.55 6.76
C MET A 32 16.52 1.88 6.58
N SER A 33 16.84 2.86 5.74
CA SER A 33 18.21 3.37 5.60
C SER A 33 18.75 3.93 6.93
N VAL A 34 17.90 4.62 7.70
CA VAL A 34 18.23 5.17 9.02
C VAL A 34 18.28 4.06 10.09
N LEU A 35 17.28 3.17 10.11
CA LEU A 35 17.20 2.07 11.08
C LEU A 35 18.30 1.00 10.92
N ASN A 36 18.94 0.94 9.74
CA ASN A 36 20.09 0.08 9.49
C ASN A 36 21.44 0.76 9.78
N SER A 37 21.42 2.04 10.18
CA SER A 37 22.63 2.73 10.62
C SER A 37 23.17 2.17 11.94
N LYS A 38 24.45 2.45 12.21
CA LYS A 38 25.13 2.00 13.45
C LYS A 38 24.42 2.48 14.72
N ALA A 39 23.71 3.61 14.66
CA ALA A 39 22.98 4.18 15.80
C ALA A 39 21.84 3.27 16.28
N PHE A 40 21.19 2.53 15.38
CA PHE A 40 20.04 1.67 15.68
C PHE A 40 20.36 0.17 15.59
N LYS A 41 21.64 -0.20 15.69
CA LYS A 41 22.08 -1.61 15.56
C LYS A 41 21.48 -2.54 16.62
N LYS A 42 21.08 -2.00 17.78
CA LYS A 42 20.42 -2.75 18.87
C LYS A 42 18.89 -2.82 18.74
N LEU A 43 18.30 -2.16 17.74
CA LEU A 43 16.86 -2.18 17.56
C LEU A 43 16.39 -3.61 17.26
N ASP A 44 15.32 -4.03 17.94
CA ASP A 44 14.75 -5.35 17.77
C ASP A 44 14.38 -5.59 16.29
N LYS A 45 14.73 -6.78 15.79
CA LYS A 45 14.37 -7.20 14.43
C LYS A 45 12.86 -7.21 14.25
N ASN A 46 12.10 -7.49 15.31
CA ASN A 46 10.64 -7.48 15.29
C ASN A 46 10.09 -6.10 14.90
N ILE A 47 10.66 -5.01 15.43
CA ILE A 47 10.23 -3.65 15.10
C ILE A 47 10.48 -3.35 13.62
N LYS A 48 11.63 -3.78 13.08
CA LYS A 48 11.94 -3.62 11.65
C LYS A 48 10.93 -4.36 10.77
N THR A 49 10.56 -5.58 11.15
CA THR A 49 9.56 -6.37 10.42
C THR A 49 8.18 -5.74 10.49
N VAL A 50 7.77 -5.21 11.66
CA VAL A 50 6.49 -4.51 11.83
C VAL A 50 6.42 -3.26 10.94
N ILE A 51 7.46 -2.42 10.94
CA ILE A 51 7.49 -1.20 10.13
C ILE A 51 7.40 -1.53 8.63
N ILE A 52 8.16 -2.54 8.16
CA ILE A 52 8.09 -2.96 6.75
C ILE A 52 6.69 -3.49 6.41
N GLY A 53 6.11 -4.31 7.29
CA GLY A 53 4.78 -4.88 7.09
C GLY A 53 3.68 -3.81 7.06
N GLU A 54 3.73 -2.85 7.98
CA GLU A 54 2.82 -1.71 8.03
C GLU A 54 2.89 -0.90 6.73
N SER A 55 4.10 -0.52 6.31
CA SER A 55 4.32 0.23 5.08
C SER A 55 3.74 -0.46 3.83
N LEU A 56 4.01 -1.76 3.66
CA LEU A 56 3.51 -2.52 2.50
C LEU A 56 1.97 -2.62 2.50
N LEU A 57 1.37 -2.85 3.67
CA LEU A 57 -0.09 -2.90 3.82
C LEU A 57 -0.72 -1.53 3.55
N ASN A 58 -0.09 -0.48 4.06
CA ASN A 58 -0.56 0.90 3.94
C ASN A 58 -0.61 1.36 2.48
N ASP A 59 0.38 1.01 1.66
CA ASP A 59 0.36 1.34 0.22
C ASP A 59 -0.85 0.72 -0.50
N ALA A 60 -1.16 -0.56 -0.20
CA ALA A 60 -2.32 -1.24 -0.78
C ALA A 60 -3.66 -0.67 -0.29
N ILE A 61 -3.73 -0.24 0.97
CA ILE A 61 -4.93 0.38 1.55
C ILE A 61 -5.13 1.80 1.02
N ALA A 62 -4.07 2.61 0.94
CA ALA A 62 -4.11 4.00 0.50
C ALA A 62 -4.65 4.13 -0.92
N ILE A 63 -4.16 3.33 -1.87
CA ILE A 63 -4.66 3.32 -3.26
C ILE A 63 -6.11 2.85 -3.34
N THR A 64 -6.53 1.92 -2.47
CA THR A 64 -7.92 1.44 -2.41
C THR A 64 -8.86 2.51 -1.86
N LEU A 65 -8.45 3.21 -0.81
CA LEU A 65 -9.18 4.36 -0.25
C LEU A 65 -9.27 5.49 -1.27
N PHE A 66 -8.18 5.77 -1.99
CA PHE A 66 -8.15 6.77 -3.05
C PHE A 66 -9.19 6.47 -4.14
N LYS A 67 -9.18 5.26 -4.72
CA LYS A 67 -10.17 4.83 -5.72
C LYS A 67 -11.62 4.92 -5.18
N THR A 68 -11.81 4.58 -3.91
CA THR A 68 -13.13 4.63 -3.26
C THR A 68 -13.64 6.07 -3.19
N PHE A 69 -12.83 7.00 -2.65
CA PHE A 69 -13.20 8.41 -2.56
C PHE A 69 -13.32 9.08 -3.93
N GLU A 70 -12.50 8.69 -4.90
CA GLU A 70 -12.57 9.19 -6.28
C GLU A 70 -13.90 8.80 -6.92
N SER A 71 -14.29 7.53 -6.81
CA SER A 71 -15.55 7.04 -7.37
C SER A 71 -16.77 7.75 -6.78
N MET A 72 -16.71 8.14 -5.50
CA MET A 72 -17.77 8.92 -4.87
C MET A 72 -17.81 10.36 -5.38
N LEU A 73 -16.65 11.02 -5.48
CA LEU A 73 -16.56 12.39 -5.99
C LEU A 73 -17.14 12.48 -7.41
N LEU A 74 -16.84 11.50 -8.26
CA LEU A 74 -17.34 11.41 -9.63
C LEU A 74 -18.84 11.09 -9.70
N SER A 75 -19.35 10.25 -8.81
CA SER A 75 -20.76 9.82 -8.82
C SER A 75 -21.72 10.93 -8.34
N THR A 76 -21.27 11.79 -7.43
CA THR A 76 -22.16 12.72 -6.73
C THR A 76 -22.38 14.04 -7.48
N ASN A 77 -21.69 14.33 -8.60
CA ASN A 77 -21.78 15.62 -9.32
C ASN A 77 -21.73 16.85 -8.38
N GLY A 78 -21.03 16.76 -7.25
CA GLY A 78 -20.94 17.82 -6.24
C GLY A 78 -22.17 18.01 -5.31
N SER A 79 -23.17 17.12 -5.32
CA SER A 79 -24.34 17.21 -4.43
C SER A 79 -24.03 16.87 -2.95
N THR A 80 -24.61 17.64 -2.03
CA THR A 80 -24.18 17.81 -0.64
C THR A 80 -24.73 16.78 0.38
N LYS A 81 -24.82 15.49 0.05
CA LYS A 81 -25.21 14.42 1.01
C LYS A 81 -24.02 13.62 1.56
N ILE A 82 -22.99 14.36 1.98
CA ILE A 82 -21.68 13.85 2.42
C ILE A 82 -21.77 12.76 3.52
N GLN A 83 -22.74 12.83 4.45
CA GLN A 83 -22.84 11.85 5.54
C GLN A 83 -23.34 10.47 5.10
N GLN A 84 -24.34 10.42 4.20
CA GLN A 84 -24.84 9.15 3.67
C GLN A 84 -23.81 8.52 2.73
N ASP A 85 -23.13 9.37 1.96
CA ASP A 85 -22.08 8.96 1.03
C ASP A 85 -20.87 8.38 1.80
N MET A 86 -20.49 8.95 2.94
CA MET A 86 -19.35 8.47 3.73
C MET A 86 -19.58 7.07 4.33
N ALA A 87 -20.75 6.82 4.90
CA ALA A 87 -21.09 5.50 5.44
C ALA A 87 -21.08 4.44 4.34
N PHE A 88 -21.59 4.78 3.15
CA PHE A 88 -21.52 3.93 1.98
C PHE A 88 -20.07 3.69 1.50
N ALA A 89 -19.21 4.72 1.53
CA ALA A 89 -17.79 4.60 1.20
C ALA A 89 -17.08 3.58 2.10
N ILE A 90 -17.29 3.69 3.40
CA ILE A 90 -16.68 2.82 4.40
C ILE A 90 -17.18 1.39 4.21
N ALA A 91 -18.49 1.20 4.02
CA ALA A 91 -19.08 -0.11 3.76
C ALA A 91 -18.52 -0.73 2.47
N ARG A 92 -18.42 0.06 1.40
CA ARG A 92 -17.83 -0.37 0.13
C ARG A 92 -16.36 -0.75 0.29
N PHE A 93 -15.57 0.07 0.99
CA PHE A 93 -14.17 -0.23 1.28
C PHE A 93 -14.01 -1.53 2.06
N ILE A 94 -14.80 -1.73 3.12
CA ILE A 94 -14.75 -2.98 3.90
C ILE A 94 -15.12 -4.18 3.03
N TYR A 95 -16.18 -4.05 2.23
CA TYR A 95 -16.62 -5.11 1.32
C TYR A 95 -15.53 -5.47 0.30
N THR A 96 -14.96 -4.48 -0.39
CA THR A 96 -13.92 -4.72 -1.40
C THR A 96 -12.63 -5.25 -0.78
N ALA A 97 -12.25 -4.78 0.42
CA ALA A 97 -11.09 -5.30 1.14
C ALA A 97 -11.26 -6.76 1.55
N ILE A 98 -12.42 -7.15 2.09
CA ILE A 98 -12.70 -8.55 2.46
C ILE A 98 -12.71 -9.45 1.21
N LEU A 99 -13.35 -9.00 0.13
CA LEU A 99 -13.37 -9.75 -1.12
C LEU A 99 -11.95 -9.93 -1.69
N SER A 100 -11.12 -8.89 -1.66
CA SER A 100 -9.70 -8.96 -2.03
C SER A 100 -8.88 -9.90 -1.17
N LEU A 101 -9.11 -9.92 0.14
CA LEU A 101 -8.43 -10.86 1.04
C LEU A 101 -8.79 -12.30 0.66
N PHE A 102 -10.07 -12.57 0.38
CA PHE A 102 -10.53 -13.89 -0.03
C PHE A 102 -9.93 -14.31 -1.38
N THR A 103 -9.96 -13.45 -2.40
CA THR A 103 -9.40 -13.75 -3.73
C THR A 103 -7.89 -13.96 -3.64
N GLY A 104 -7.18 -13.10 -2.91
CA GLY A 104 -5.74 -13.23 -2.69
C GLY A 104 -5.36 -14.56 -2.01
N CYS A 105 -6.07 -14.92 -0.95
CA CYS A 105 -5.90 -16.21 -0.29
C CYS A 105 -6.18 -17.38 -1.24
N ALA A 106 -7.27 -17.33 -2.01
CA ALA A 106 -7.64 -18.38 -2.94
C ALA A 106 -6.55 -18.63 -4.00
N PHE A 107 -5.99 -17.58 -4.60
CA PHE A 107 -4.89 -17.70 -5.56
C PHE A 107 -3.56 -18.13 -4.91
N GLY A 108 -3.27 -17.63 -3.70
CA GLY A 108 -2.07 -18.01 -2.95
C GLY A 108 -2.07 -19.50 -2.61
N PHE A 109 -3.16 -20.00 -2.03
CA PHE A 109 -3.33 -21.41 -1.72
C PHE A 109 -3.45 -22.28 -2.97
N GLY A 110 -4.18 -21.83 -3.99
CA GLY A 110 -4.30 -22.53 -5.27
C GLY A 110 -2.94 -22.74 -5.92
N THR A 111 -2.09 -21.71 -5.97
CA THR A 111 -0.74 -21.82 -6.51
C THR A 111 0.15 -22.73 -5.67
N SER A 112 0.08 -22.62 -4.34
CA SER A 112 0.82 -23.52 -3.45
C SER A 112 0.39 -24.99 -3.65
N ALA A 113 -0.91 -25.25 -3.81
CA ALA A 113 -1.47 -26.57 -4.04
C ALA A 113 -1.05 -27.17 -5.40
N ILE A 114 -1.02 -26.37 -6.47
CA ILE A 114 -0.55 -26.81 -7.80
C ILE A 114 0.92 -27.25 -7.77
N SER A 115 1.75 -26.53 -7.02
CA SER A 115 3.18 -26.86 -6.87
C SER A 115 3.45 -27.95 -5.85
N HIS A 116 2.53 -28.21 -4.94
CA HIS A 116 2.68 -29.24 -3.92
C HIS A 116 2.80 -30.62 -4.58
N ASN A 117 3.92 -31.31 -4.32
CA ASN A 117 4.21 -32.67 -4.80
C ASN A 117 4.15 -32.88 -6.33
N ASN A 118 4.32 -31.83 -7.14
CA ASN A 118 4.32 -31.98 -8.59
C ASN A 118 5.76 -32.20 -9.15
N PRO A 119 6.14 -33.43 -9.54
CA PRO A 119 7.51 -33.75 -9.95
C PRO A 119 7.89 -33.12 -11.30
N VAL A 120 6.91 -32.75 -12.14
CA VAL A 120 7.16 -32.11 -13.44
C VAL A 120 7.61 -30.67 -13.25
N LEU A 121 6.95 -29.93 -12.35
CA LEU A 121 7.31 -28.55 -12.02
C LEU A 121 8.73 -28.46 -11.44
N LYS A 122 9.09 -29.40 -10.54
CA LYS A 122 10.43 -29.45 -9.94
C LYS A 122 11.56 -29.71 -10.94
N LYS A 123 11.29 -30.37 -12.07
CA LYS A 123 12.26 -30.57 -13.15
C LYS A 123 12.46 -29.31 -14.00
N HIS A 124 11.53 -28.36 -13.95
CA HIS A 124 11.54 -27.14 -14.76
C HIS A 124 11.40 -25.88 -13.90
N PRO A 125 12.47 -25.44 -13.21
CA PRO A 125 12.46 -24.28 -12.31
C PRO A 125 11.95 -22.98 -12.94
N LYS A 126 12.14 -22.81 -14.25
CA LYS A 126 11.64 -21.64 -15.01
C LYS A 126 10.10 -21.58 -15.03
N ILE A 127 9.44 -22.73 -15.17
CA ILE A 127 7.97 -22.81 -15.20
C ILE A 127 7.41 -22.54 -13.80
N GLU A 128 8.08 -23.06 -12.78
CA GLU A 128 7.72 -22.85 -11.37
C GLU A 128 7.77 -21.37 -10.98
N MET A 129 8.83 -20.65 -11.38
CA MET A 129 8.90 -19.19 -11.26
C MET A 129 7.78 -18.48 -12.03
N LEU A 130 7.56 -18.87 -13.28
CA LEU A 130 6.53 -18.26 -14.14
C LEU A 130 5.16 -18.39 -13.49
N LEU A 131 4.85 -19.56 -12.92
CA LEU A 131 3.59 -19.83 -12.23
C LEU A 131 3.36 -18.85 -11.07
N THR A 132 4.37 -18.53 -10.27
CA THR A 132 4.24 -17.57 -9.16
C THR A 132 3.95 -16.16 -9.65
N VAL A 133 4.69 -15.68 -10.65
CA VAL A 133 4.51 -14.32 -11.17
C VAL A 133 3.16 -14.20 -11.89
N PHE A 134 2.81 -15.17 -12.72
CA PHE A 134 1.55 -15.16 -13.46
C PHE A 134 0.34 -15.35 -12.56
N SER A 135 0.41 -16.20 -11.53
CA SER A 135 -0.71 -16.35 -10.59
C SER A 135 -0.97 -15.06 -9.80
N ALA A 136 0.07 -14.35 -9.37
CA ALA A 136 -0.07 -13.02 -8.76
C ALA A 136 -0.71 -12.01 -9.74
N TYR A 137 -0.28 -12.01 -11.01
CA TYR A 137 -0.85 -11.13 -12.03
C TYR A 137 -2.31 -11.47 -12.38
N ILE A 138 -2.66 -12.76 -12.49
CA ILE A 138 -4.04 -13.19 -12.73
C ILE A 138 -4.92 -12.85 -11.52
N CYS A 139 -4.41 -12.99 -10.30
CA CYS A 139 -5.09 -12.57 -9.07
C CYS A 139 -5.44 -11.08 -9.12
N TYR A 140 -4.49 -10.22 -9.54
CA TYR A 140 -4.73 -8.79 -9.76
C TYR A 140 -5.89 -8.55 -10.74
N CYS A 141 -5.78 -9.12 -11.94
CA CYS A 141 -6.75 -8.90 -13.02
C CYS A 141 -8.14 -9.39 -12.65
N LEU A 142 -8.25 -10.56 -12.01
CA LEU A 142 -9.55 -11.10 -11.59
C LEU A 142 -10.16 -10.28 -10.44
N SER A 143 -9.33 -9.80 -9.52
CA SER A 143 -9.79 -8.92 -8.45
C SER A 143 -10.37 -7.62 -9.01
N GLU A 144 -9.67 -6.95 -9.94
CA GLU A 144 -10.21 -5.73 -10.56
C GLU A 144 -11.47 -6.01 -11.39
N PHE A 145 -11.57 -7.18 -12.05
CA PHE A 145 -12.80 -7.57 -12.78
C PHE A 145 -14.01 -7.82 -11.85
N THR A 146 -13.76 -8.27 -10.62
CA THR A 146 -14.80 -8.53 -9.61
C THR A 146 -15.11 -7.31 -8.73
N GLU A 147 -14.63 -6.12 -9.12
CA GLU A 147 -14.72 -4.87 -8.37
C GLU A 147 -14.06 -4.90 -6.98
N ALA A 148 -13.17 -5.88 -6.74
CA ALA A 148 -12.34 -5.96 -5.55
C ALA A 148 -11.03 -5.17 -5.75
N SER A 149 -10.37 -4.78 -4.66
CA SER A 149 -9.05 -4.13 -4.74
C SER A 149 -7.97 -5.11 -5.22
N GLY A 150 -7.49 -4.93 -6.45
CA GLY A 150 -6.40 -5.74 -7.01
C GLY A 150 -5.12 -5.66 -6.18
N MET A 151 -4.84 -4.50 -5.59
CA MET A 151 -3.63 -4.27 -4.80
C MET A 151 -3.63 -5.08 -3.50
N ILE A 152 -4.76 -5.09 -2.77
CA ILE A 152 -4.93 -5.91 -1.56
C ILE A 152 -4.91 -7.40 -1.91
N ALA A 153 -5.52 -7.79 -3.03
CA ALA A 153 -5.56 -9.19 -3.47
C ALA A 153 -4.16 -9.72 -3.81
N VAL A 154 -3.36 -8.97 -4.56
CA VAL A 154 -1.97 -9.34 -4.89
C VAL A 154 -1.10 -9.37 -3.64
N PHE A 155 -1.22 -8.39 -2.75
CA PHE A 155 -0.50 -8.37 -1.48
C PHE A 155 -0.78 -9.65 -0.67
N THR A 156 -2.05 -9.99 -0.52
CA THR A 156 -2.49 -11.18 0.23
C THR A 156 -2.03 -12.47 -0.45
N CYS A 157 -2.12 -12.53 -1.79
CA CYS A 157 -1.62 -13.64 -2.59
C CYS A 157 -0.11 -13.84 -2.39
N GLY A 158 0.67 -12.75 -2.45
CA GLY A 158 2.11 -12.77 -2.20
C GLY A 158 2.46 -13.21 -0.79
N LEU A 159 1.70 -12.76 0.22
CA LEU A 159 1.88 -13.16 1.62
C LEU A 159 1.64 -14.67 1.83
N VAL A 160 0.56 -15.21 1.26
CA VAL A 160 0.27 -16.66 1.32
C VAL A 160 1.32 -17.46 0.56
N MET A 161 1.76 -16.99 -0.62
CA MET A 161 2.84 -17.65 -1.37
C MET A 161 4.18 -17.62 -0.64
N ALA A 162 4.51 -16.51 0.02
CA ALA A 162 5.72 -16.40 0.82
C ALA A 162 5.74 -17.45 1.95
N HIS A 163 4.59 -17.70 2.58
CA HIS A 163 4.49 -18.66 3.68
C HIS A 163 4.33 -20.12 3.23
N TYR A 164 3.61 -20.42 2.15
CA TYR A 164 3.31 -21.82 1.78
C TYR A 164 3.97 -22.27 0.49
N HIS A 165 4.02 -21.41 -0.53
CA HIS A 165 4.51 -21.80 -1.85
C HIS A 165 6.04 -21.85 -1.91
N GLN A 166 6.75 -20.99 -1.15
CA GLN A 166 8.21 -21.00 -1.09
C GLN A 166 8.82 -22.33 -0.62
N TYR A 167 8.12 -23.09 0.23
CA TYR A 167 8.56 -24.41 0.69
C TYR A 167 8.30 -25.52 -0.33
N ASN A 168 7.37 -25.31 -1.25
CA ASN A 168 7.07 -26.28 -2.31
C ASN A 168 8.03 -26.14 -3.51
N MET A 169 8.69 -25.00 -3.63
CA MET A 169 9.61 -24.66 -4.70
C MET A 169 10.97 -25.36 -4.63
N SER A 170 11.56 -25.57 -5.81
CA SER A 170 13.00 -25.87 -5.93
C SER A 170 13.86 -24.66 -5.53
N ASP A 171 15.05 -24.89 -4.96
CA ASP A 171 15.95 -23.80 -4.53
C ASP A 171 16.33 -22.87 -5.69
N SER A 172 16.57 -23.44 -6.88
CA SER A 172 16.87 -22.66 -8.08
C SER A 172 15.69 -21.78 -8.51
N ALA A 173 14.46 -22.28 -8.46
CA ALA A 173 13.27 -21.49 -8.78
C ALA A 173 13.05 -20.37 -7.76
N ARG A 174 13.22 -20.67 -6.46
CA ARG A 174 13.06 -19.69 -5.38
C ARG A 174 14.02 -18.52 -5.53
N VAL A 175 15.32 -18.79 -5.71
CA VAL A 175 16.33 -17.72 -5.90
C VAL A 175 16.02 -16.90 -7.14
N ALA A 176 15.69 -17.57 -8.25
CA ALA A 176 15.43 -16.87 -9.49
C ALA A 176 14.12 -16.04 -9.44
N ALA A 177 13.08 -16.51 -8.75
CA ALA A 177 11.85 -15.75 -8.50
C ALA A 177 12.09 -14.52 -7.62
N GLN A 178 12.90 -14.66 -6.55
CA GLN A 178 13.29 -13.53 -5.70
C GLN A 178 14.13 -12.49 -6.46
N GLN A 179 15.06 -12.94 -7.30
CA GLN A 179 15.87 -12.04 -8.14
C GLN A 179 15.01 -11.32 -9.18
N LEU A 180 14.10 -12.02 -9.85
CA LEU A 180 13.21 -11.44 -10.85
C LEU A 180 12.27 -10.40 -10.20
N THR A 181 11.56 -10.78 -9.14
CA THR A 181 10.63 -9.88 -8.44
C THR A 181 11.34 -8.69 -7.80
N GLY A 182 12.53 -8.90 -7.22
CA GLY A 182 13.36 -7.82 -6.69
C GLY A 182 13.86 -6.85 -7.75
N LEU A 183 14.34 -7.36 -8.89
CA LEU A 183 14.77 -6.52 -10.01
C LEU A 183 13.59 -5.75 -10.63
N SER A 184 12.44 -6.41 -10.80
CA SER A 184 11.22 -5.76 -11.28
C SER A 184 10.77 -4.64 -10.34
N SER A 185 10.78 -4.87 -9.03
CA SER A 185 10.47 -3.85 -8.03
C SER A 185 11.40 -2.64 -8.15
N LEU A 186 12.72 -2.87 -8.25
CA LEU A 186 13.71 -1.80 -8.38
C LEU A 186 13.53 -0.99 -9.66
N ILE A 187 13.26 -1.65 -10.79
CA ILE A 187 12.99 -0.98 -12.06
C ILE A 187 11.73 -0.12 -11.94
N SER A 188 10.64 -0.67 -11.37
CA SER A 188 9.40 0.06 -11.17
C SER A 188 9.59 1.28 -10.26
N GLU A 189 10.36 1.14 -9.18
CA GLU A 189 10.67 2.24 -8.25
C GLU A 189 11.44 3.37 -8.94
N VAL A 190 12.48 3.05 -9.70
CA VAL A 190 13.25 4.05 -10.48
C VAL A 190 12.36 4.77 -11.49
N VAL A 191 11.47 4.04 -12.17
CA VAL A 191 10.53 4.61 -13.14
C VAL A 191 9.53 5.56 -12.48
N ILE A 192 8.96 5.18 -11.33
CA ILE A 192 8.02 6.03 -10.58
C ILE A 192 8.69 7.32 -10.12
N TYR A 193 9.90 7.23 -9.53
CA TYR A 193 10.64 8.42 -9.10
C TYR A 193 11.04 9.32 -10.26
N LEU A 194 11.40 8.74 -11.40
CA LEU A 194 11.69 9.50 -12.63
C LEU A 194 10.44 10.24 -13.13
N PHE A 195 9.27 9.60 -13.16
CA PHE A 195 8.01 10.26 -13.52
C PHE A 195 7.60 11.34 -12.53
N LEU A 196 7.80 11.13 -11.23
CA LEU A 196 7.56 12.13 -10.20
C LEU A 196 8.46 13.36 -10.41
N GLY A 197 9.75 13.15 -10.67
CA GLY A 197 10.70 14.24 -10.95
C GLY A 197 10.38 15.03 -12.22
N MET A 198 9.98 14.35 -13.30
CA MET A 198 9.53 15.01 -14.53
C MET A 198 8.24 15.79 -14.34
N THR A 199 7.25 15.21 -13.64
CA THR A 199 5.98 15.89 -13.33
C THR A 199 6.21 17.11 -12.45
N CYS A 200 7.08 16.99 -11.45
CA CYS A 200 7.48 18.11 -10.59
C CYS A 200 8.14 19.22 -11.41
N THR A 201 9.15 18.89 -12.24
CA THR A 201 9.86 19.87 -13.07
C THR A 201 8.94 20.56 -14.07
N ARG A 202 8.04 19.82 -14.73
CA ARG A 202 7.01 20.38 -15.62
C ARG A 202 6.07 21.31 -14.85
N SER A 203 5.69 20.94 -13.64
CA SER A 203 4.81 21.73 -12.78
C SER A 203 5.48 23.00 -12.25
N LEU A 204 6.83 23.03 -12.20
CA LEU A 204 7.64 24.20 -11.86
C LEU A 204 7.93 25.11 -13.07
N ALA A 205 7.51 24.72 -14.28
CA ALA A 205 7.70 25.55 -15.47
C ALA A 205 6.85 26.84 -15.37
N PRO A 206 7.38 27.99 -15.84
CA PRO A 206 6.75 29.30 -15.66
C PRO A 206 5.35 29.46 -16.30
N ASP A 207 4.95 28.53 -17.18
CA ASP A 207 3.68 28.55 -17.90
C ASP A 207 2.54 27.75 -17.23
N THR A 208 2.76 27.19 -16.04
CA THR A 208 1.76 26.37 -15.31
C THR A 208 1.28 26.96 -13.98
N ILE A 209 0.00 26.73 -13.68
CA ILE A 209 -0.88 27.38 -12.68
C ILE A 209 -0.59 26.89 -11.24
N LEU A 210 0.64 26.52 -10.91
CA LEU A 210 0.99 26.11 -9.55
C LEU A 210 1.45 27.34 -8.76
N PHE A 211 0.49 27.99 -8.11
CA PHE A 211 0.79 28.94 -7.06
C PHE A 211 1.58 28.22 -5.98
N TYR A 212 2.84 28.61 -5.77
CA TYR A 212 3.65 28.14 -4.66
C TYR A 212 3.05 28.66 -3.35
N ASP A 213 1.98 28.02 -2.89
CA ASP A 213 1.37 28.37 -1.63
C ASP A 213 2.19 27.73 -0.51
N THR A 214 3.20 28.47 -0.05
CA THR A 214 4.07 28.07 1.06
C THR A 214 3.23 27.73 2.30
N SER A 215 2.07 28.38 2.46
CA SER A 215 1.15 28.10 3.57
C SER A 215 0.52 26.71 3.47
N LEU A 216 0.16 26.27 2.25
CA LEU A 216 -0.37 24.93 2.00
C LEU A 216 0.68 23.85 2.26
N ILE A 217 1.92 24.06 1.80
CA ILE A 217 3.01 23.10 2.00
C ILE A 217 3.32 22.93 3.49
N LEU A 218 3.49 24.04 4.21
CA LEU A 218 3.86 24.01 5.62
C LEU A 218 2.72 23.48 6.50
N SER A 219 1.48 23.85 6.20
CA SER A 219 0.30 23.32 6.90
C SER A 219 0.12 21.82 6.64
N THR A 220 0.29 21.36 5.40
CA THR A 220 0.24 19.93 5.06
C THR A 220 1.30 19.15 5.83
N TYR A 221 2.55 19.62 5.83
CA TYR A 221 3.63 18.98 6.58
C TYR A 221 3.34 18.90 8.09
N GLY A 222 2.87 20.00 8.69
CA GLY A 222 2.48 20.03 10.11
C GLY A 222 1.30 19.09 10.43
N LEU A 223 0.26 19.10 9.59
CA LEU A 223 -0.91 18.23 9.78
C LEU A 223 -0.55 16.75 9.61
N CYS A 224 0.26 16.38 8.63
CA CYS A 224 0.72 15.01 8.43
C CYS A 224 1.53 14.49 9.62
N THR A 225 2.45 15.30 10.16
CA THR A 225 3.26 14.90 11.32
C THR A 225 2.42 14.72 12.57
N ILE A 226 1.48 15.63 12.84
CA ILE A 226 0.55 15.52 13.97
C ILE A 226 -0.37 14.30 13.80
N ALA A 227 -0.98 14.13 12.63
CA ALA A 227 -1.88 13.01 12.35
C ALA A 227 -1.16 11.67 12.52
N ARG A 228 0.08 11.56 12.03
CA ARG A 228 0.90 10.36 12.19
C ARG A 228 1.27 10.11 13.65
N ALA A 229 1.65 11.14 14.40
CA ALA A 229 1.95 11.02 15.83
C ALA A 229 0.73 10.52 16.62
N ILE A 230 -0.45 11.08 16.35
CA ILE A 230 -1.70 10.64 16.98
C ILE A 230 -1.99 9.18 16.63
N ALA A 231 -1.92 8.81 15.35
CA ALA A 231 -2.20 7.45 14.90
C ALA A 231 -1.29 6.42 15.57
N VAL A 232 0.03 6.69 15.61
CA VAL A 232 1.01 5.80 16.24
C VAL A 232 0.77 5.69 17.74
N VAL A 233 0.57 6.81 18.45
CA VAL A 233 0.33 6.81 19.91
C VAL A 233 -0.95 6.05 20.25
N LEU A 234 -2.03 6.22 19.47
CA LEU A 234 -3.29 5.51 19.69
C LEU A 234 -3.13 4.00 19.49
N VAL A 235 -2.48 3.58 18.40
CA VAL A 235 -2.23 2.15 18.13
C VAL A 235 -1.35 1.55 19.23
N ALA A 236 -0.29 2.26 19.61
CA ALA A 236 0.63 1.79 20.62
C ALA A 236 -0.04 1.71 22.01
N ALA A 237 -0.85 2.71 22.38
CA ALA A 237 -1.65 2.67 23.61
C ALA A 237 -2.66 1.51 23.61
N PHE A 238 -3.30 1.24 22.47
CA PHE A 238 -4.21 0.10 22.33
C PHE A 238 -3.50 -1.24 22.48
N VAL A 239 -2.33 -1.41 21.86
CA VAL A 239 -1.50 -2.61 21.98
C VAL A 239 -1.02 -2.80 23.41
N ASN A 240 -0.58 -1.73 24.09
CA ASN A 240 -0.16 -1.80 25.49
C ASN A 240 -1.29 -2.15 26.45
N HIS A 241 -2.52 -1.72 26.17
CA HIS A 241 -3.66 -2.11 26.98
C HIS A 241 -3.98 -3.61 26.83
N GLN A 242 -3.73 -4.21 25.66
CA GLN A 242 -4.00 -5.63 25.44
C GLN A 242 -2.84 -6.56 25.84
N SER A 243 -1.61 -6.05 25.88
CA SER A 243 -0.44 -6.82 26.29
C SER A 243 -0.41 -6.99 27.80
N SER A 244 -0.39 -8.24 28.27
CA SER A 244 -0.25 -8.57 29.69
C SER A 244 1.18 -8.36 30.21
N ASP A 245 2.15 -8.28 29.30
CA ASP A 245 3.52 -7.85 29.57
C ASP A 245 3.60 -6.36 29.23
N SER A 246 4.15 -5.53 30.12
CA SER A 246 4.55 -4.17 29.77
C SER A 246 5.65 -4.26 28.72
N LEU A 247 5.26 -4.22 27.45
CA LEU A 247 6.21 -4.11 26.36
C LEU A 247 6.83 -2.72 26.49
N ASP A 248 8.05 -2.68 27.06
CA ASP A 248 8.89 -1.50 27.14
C ASP A 248 9.39 -1.17 25.71
N TRP A 249 8.52 -0.61 24.87
CA TRP A 249 8.89 0.01 23.58
C TRP A 249 9.10 1.51 23.72
#